data_AF-A0A937IQ69-F1
#
_entry.id   AF-A0A937IQ69-F1
#
_cell.length_a   1.000
_cell.length_b   1.000
_cell.length_c   1.000
_cell.angle_alpha   90.00
_cell.angle_beta   90.00
_cell.angle_gamma   90.00
#
_symmetry.space_group_name_H-M   'P 1'
#
loop_
_entity.id
_entity.type
_entity.pdbx_description
1 polymer ?
#
loop_
_entity_poly.entity_id
_entity_poly.type
_entity_poly.pdbx_seq_one_letter_code
_entity_poly.pdbx_strand_id
1 'polypeptide(L)' 'MNVELARLKTKDSPDLGSFDWSDPFRLSDLLADHECMIKESAATFSKEALMPRVVEGFACEEVCP' A
#
# COMPACT_ATOMS: atom_id res chain seq x y z
N MET A 1 7.98 -12.83 35.93
CA MET A 1 6.95 -13.69 35.32
C MET A 1 7.55 -14.26 34.05
N ASN A 2 7.90 -15.55 34.05
CA ASN A 2 8.46 -16.23 32.88
C ASN A 2 7.32 -16.52 31.91
N VAL A 3 7.35 -15.87 30.74
CA VAL A 3 6.46 -16.21 29.64
C VAL A 3 7.16 -17.32 28.86
N GLU A 4 6.86 -18.57 29.20
CA GLU A 4 7.14 -19.68 28.28
C GLU A 4 6.27 -19.46 27.04
N LEU A 5 6.91 -19.08 25.93
CA LEU A 5 6.30 -19.09 24.62
C LEU A 5 5.91 -20.53 24.32
N ALA A 6 4.64 -20.86 24.54
CA ALA A 6 4.05 -22.13 24.16
C ALA A 6 4.30 -22.31 22.65
N ARG A 7 5.27 -23.15 22.30
CA ARG A 7 5.60 -23.48 20.92
C ARG A 7 4.45 -24.31 20.36
N LEU A 8 3.50 -23.63 19.74
CA LEU A 8 2.33 -24.23 19.10
C LEU A 8 2.79 -25.31 18.11
N LYS A 9 2.19 -26.50 18.19
CA LYS A 9 2.48 -27.60 17.27
C LYS A 9 1.96 -27.23 15.88
N THR A 10 2.68 -27.63 14.83
CA THR A 10 2.38 -27.31 13.42
C THR A 10 0.96 -27.69 12.96
N LYS A 11 0.29 -28.63 13.67
CA LYS A 11 -1.11 -29.02 13.39
C LYS A 11 -2.15 -28.01 13.90
N ASP A 12 -1.77 -27.20 14.88
CA ASP A 12 -2.63 -26.24 15.58
C ASP A 12 -2.40 -24.80 15.09
N SER A 13 -1.46 -24.61 14.16
CA SER A 13 -1.25 -23.35 13.44
C SER A 13 -1.93 -23.45 12.08
N PRO A 14 -3.13 -22.89 11.88
CA PRO A 14 -3.67 -22.71 10.54
C PRO A 14 -2.66 -21.89 9.71
N ASP A 15 -2.49 -22.24 8.44
CA ASP A 15 -1.70 -21.43 7.51
C ASP A 15 -2.45 -20.11 7.28
N LEU A 16 -2.25 -19.17 8.20
CA LEU A 16 -2.75 -17.81 8.13
C LEU A 16 -1.96 -17.16 7.00
N GLY A 17 -2.62 -16.98 5.84
CA GLY A 17 -2.03 -16.28 4.71
C GLY A 17 -1.41 -14.94 5.15
N SER A 18 -0.34 -14.53 4.47
CA SER A 18 0.36 -13.29 4.79
C SER A 18 -0.60 -12.10 4.73
N PHE A 19 -0.71 -11.36 5.83
CA PHE A 19 -1.53 -10.17 5.91
C PHE A 19 -0.72 -8.92 5.58
N ASP A 20 -1.17 -8.15 4.59
CA ASP A 20 -0.56 -6.88 4.20
C ASP A 20 -1.42 -5.71 4.71
N TRP A 21 -0.85 -4.88 5.57
CA TRP A 21 -1.52 -3.68 6.08
C TRP A 21 -1.73 -2.59 5.03
N SER A 22 -0.93 -2.59 3.96
CA SER A 22 -1.07 -1.63 2.86
C SER A 22 -2.17 -2.02 1.87
N ASP A 23 -2.52 -3.30 1.81
CA ASP A 23 -3.64 -3.83 1.02
C ASP A 23 -4.40 -4.94 1.78
N PRO A 24 -5.17 -4.59 2.84
CA PRO A 24 -5.83 -5.57 3.71
C PRO A 24 -6.85 -6.48 3.01
N PHE A 25 -7.40 -6.01 1.89
CA PHE A 25 -8.38 -6.73 1.09
C PHE A 25 -7.82 -7.31 -0.20
N ARG A 26 -6.51 -7.21 -0.42
CA ARG A 26 -5.84 -7.63 -1.66
C ARG A 26 -6.56 -7.11 -2.90
N LEU A 27 -6.89 -5.82 -2.90
CA LEU A 27 -7.53 -5.15 -4.05
C LEU A 27 -6.70 -5.32 -5.31
N SER A 28 -5.38 -5.45 -5.16
CA SER A 28 -4.46 -5.72 -6.25
C SER A 28 -4.74 -7.04 -6.97
N ASP A 29 -5.29 -8.06 -6.29
CA ASP A 29 -5.64 -9.36 -6.87
C ASP A 29 -6.95 -9.32 -7.68
N LEU A 30 -7.76 -8.24 -7.54
CA LEU A 30 -9.02 -8.06 -8.26
C LEU A 30 -8.85 -7.28 -9.57
N LEU A 31 -7.69 -6.67 -9.79
CA LEU A 31 -7.40 -5.86 -10.97
C LEU A 31 -6.86 -6.74 -12.10
N ALA A 32 -7.28 -6.46 -13.32
CA ALA A 32 -6.66 -7.05 -14.50
C ALA A 32 -5.30 -6.39 -14.80
N ASP A 33 -4.44 -7.08 -15.54
CA ASP A 33 -3.06 -6.62 -15.84
C ASP A 33 -3.01 -5.18 -16.38
N HIS A 34 -3.92 -4.83 -17.30
CA HIS A 34 -4.00 -3.49 -17.87
C HIS A 34 -4.40 -2.41 -16.86
N GLU A 35 -5.25 -2.74 -15.88
CA GLU A 35 -5.63 -1.82 -14.81
C GLU A 35 -4.48 -1.61 -13.83
N CYS A 36 -3.70 -2.66 -13.56
CA CYS A 36 -2.47 -2.55 -12.79
C CYS A 36 -1.45 -1.62 -13.48
N MET A 37 -1.26 -1.77 -14.79
CA MET A 37 -0.40 -0.89 -15.58
C MET A 37 -0.87 0.58 -15.54
N ILE A 38 -2.18 0.83 -15.65
CA ILE A 38 -2.74 2.19 -15.55
C ILE A 38 -2.50 2.77 -14.14
N LYS A 39 -2.72 1.97 -13.09
CA LYS A 39 -2.46 2.36 -11.69
C LYS A 39 -1.00 2.75 -11.49
N GLU A 40 -0.07 1.95 -11.99
CA GLU A 40 1.38 2.22 -11.89
C GLU A 40 1.78 3.49 -12.66
N SER A 41 1.23 3.67 -13.87
CA SER A 41 1.46 4.87 -14.67
C SER A 41 0.95 6.13 -13.96
N ALA A 42 -0.28 6.09 -13.43
CA ALA A 42 -0.86 7.19 -12.68
C ALA A 42 -0.07 7.50 -11.40
N ALA A 43 0.41 6.48 -10.69
CA ALA A 43 1.23 6.64 -9.49
C ALA A 43 2.59 7.30 -9.81
N THR A 44 3.22 6.92 -10.92
CA THR A 44 4.48 7.53 -11.38
C THR A 44 4.27 9.00 -11.75
N PHE A 45 3.28 9.30 -12.59
CA PHE A 45 2.95 10.66 -12.99
C PHE A 45 2.63 11.56 -11.79
N SER A 46 1.88 11.04 -10.81
CA SER A 46 1.54 11.80 -9.60
C SER A 46 2.78 12.17 -8.78
N LYS A 47 3.76 11.27 -8.66
CA LYS A 47 5.00 11.53 -7.92
C LYS A 47 5.89 12.54 -8.63
N GLU A 48 6.00 12.43 -9.95
CA GLU A 48 6.95 13.24 -10.73
C GLU A 48 6.40 14.63 -11.06
N ALA A 49 5.12 14.71 -11.48
CA ALA A 49 4.54 15.95 -11.97
C ALA A 49 3.71 16.69 -10.90
N LEU A 50 2.91 15.96 -10.11
CA LEU A 50 1.94 16.59 -9.19
C LEU A 50 2.54 16.88 -7.81
N MET A 51 3.33 15.96 -7.26
CA MET A 51 3.93 16.11 -5.94
C MET A 51 4.75 17.41 -5.77
N PRO A 52 5.63 17.83 -6.70
CA PRO A 52 6.34 19.10 -6.55
C PRO A 52 5.39 20.30 -6.59
N ARG A 53 4.36 20.28 -7.44
CA ARG A 53 3.37 21.37 -7.56
C ARG A 53 2.54 21.53 -6.29
N VAL A 54 2.22 20.44 -5.59
CA VAL A 54 1.51 20.48 -4.31
C VAL A 54 2.37 21.15 -3.23
N VAL A 55 3.67 20.84 -3.20
CA VAL A 55 4.60 21.45 -2.25
C VAL A 55 4.78 22.94 -2.54
N GLU A 56 4.95 23.32 -3.81
CA GLU A 56 5.05 24.71 -4.23
C GLU A 56 3.77 25.50 -3.95
N GLY A 57 2.60 24.95 -4.31
CA GLY A 57 1.32 25.59 -4.02
C GLY A 57 1.07 25.78 -2.53
N PHE A 58 1.47 24.80 -1.70
CA PHE A 58 1.42 24.96 -0.24
C PHE A 58 2.38 26.03 0.26
N ALA A 59 3.59 26.13 -0.29
CA ALA A 59 4.60 27.11 0.12
C ALA A 59 4.25 28.55 -0.28
N CYS A 60 3.63 28.73 -1.45
CA CYS A 60 3.24 30.03 -1.99
C CYS A 60 1.81 30.44 -1.63
N GLU A 61 1.06 29.59 -0.92
CA GLU A 61 -0.40 29.74 -0.69
C GLU A 61 -1.20 29.96 -1.99
N GLU A 62 -0.75 29.36 -3.09
CA GLU A 62 -1.38 29.46 -4.39
C GLU A 62 -2.00 28.13 -4.80
N VAL A 63 -3.23 28.17 -5.31
CA VAL A 63 -3.84 27.03 -5.98
C VAL A 63 -3.47 27.13 -7.46
N CYS A 64 -2.70 26.15 -7.96
CA CYS A 64 -2.51 25.99 -9.41
C CYS A 64 -3.89 25.91 -10.08
N PRO A 65 -4.19 26.73 -11.11
CA PRO A 65 -5.39 26.55 -11.92
C PRO A 65 -5.36 25.24 -12.72
#